data_AF-A0A9E4GAN6-F1
#
_entry.id   AF-A0A9E4GAN6-F1
#
_cell.length_a   1.000
_cell.length_b   1.000
_cell.length_c   1.000
_cell.angle_alpha   90.00
_cell.angle_beta   90.00
_cell.angle_gamma   90.00
#
_symmetry.space_group_name_H-M   'P 1'
#
loop_
_entity.id
_entity.type
_entity.pdbx_description
1 polymer ?
#
loop_
_entity_poly.entity_id
_entity_poly.type
_entity_poly.pdbx_seq_one_letter_code
_entity_poly.pdbx_strand_id
1 'polypeptide(L)' 'MGSRKIGRNDPCPCGSGRKYKHCCLGR' A
#
# COMPACT_ATOMS: atom_id res chain seq x y z
N MET A 1 11.99 -12.83 8.03
CA MET A 1 11.44 -12.66 6.68
C MET A 1 10.72 -11.32 6.64
N GLY A 2 11.44 -10.26 6.25
CA GLY A 2 10.96 -8.90 6.37
C GLY A 2 9.87 -8.61 5.36
N SER A 3 8.62 -8.57 5.79
CA SER A 3 7.56 -7.85 5.09
C SER A 3 8.04 -6.41 4.94
N ARG A 4 8.53 -6.06 3.74
CA ARG A 4 8.85 -4.69 3.34
C ARG A 4 7.68 -3.83 3.79
N LYS A 5 7.90 -3.02 4.83
CA LYS A 5 6.86 -2.13 5.37
C LYS A 5 6.57 -1.09 4.29
N ILE A 6 5.60 -1.38 3.44
CA ILE A 6 5.14 -0.43 2.44
C ILE A 6 4.54 0.76 3.20
N GLY A 7 5.04 1.96 2.93
CA GLY A 7 4.60 3.15 3.63
C GLY A 7 3.15 3.46 3.29
N ARG A 8 2.44 4.09 4.23
CA ARG A 8 1.02 4.46 4.04
C ARG A 8 0.81 5.29 2.77
N ASN A 9 1.76 6.15 2.42
CA ASN A 9 1.66 7.03 1.25
C ASN A 9 2.21 6.43 -0.05
N ASP A 10 2.89 5.28 0.00
CA ASP A 10 3.43 4.60 -1.18
C ASP A 10 2.31 4.13 -2.12
N PRO A 11 2.59 3.96 -3.43
CA PRO A 11 1.64 3.34 -4.35
C PRO A 11 1.26 1.93 -3.90
N CYS A 12 -0.02 1.58 -4.04
CA CYS A 12 -0.50 0.25 -3.67
C CYS A 12 0.14 -0.83 -4.55
N PRO A 13 0.69 -1.91 -3.96
CA PRO A 13 1.28 -3.01 -4.72
C PRO A 13 0.23 -3.85 -5.47
N CYS A 14 -1.05 -3.58 -5.23
CA CYS A 14 -2.20 -4.18 -5.90
C CYS A 14 -2.43 -3.66 -7.33
N GLY A 15 -1.68 -2.66 -7.79
CA GLY A 15 -1.81 -2.11 -9.14
C GLY A 15 -3.01 -1.18 -9.34
N SER A 16 -3.71 -0.79 -8.26
CA SER A 16 -4.90 0.09 -8.35
C SER A 16 -4.59 1.55 -8.70
N GLY A 17 -3.31 1.95 -8.71
CA GLY A 17 -2.88 3.34 -8.85
C GLY A 17 -3.16 4.23 -7.63
N ARG A 18 -3.82 3.71 -6.58
CA ARG A 18 -4.13 4.43 -5.34
C ARG A 18 -2.96 4.32 -4.35
N LYS A 19 -2.83 5.28 -3.43
CA LYS A 19 -1.93 5.16 -2.28
C LYS A 19 -2.32 3.97 -1.40
N TYR A 20 -1.36 3.29 -0.82
CA TYR A 20 -1.58 2.09 -0.01
C TYR A 20 -2.62 2.32 1.10
N LYS A 21 -2.54 3.48 1.79
CA LYS A 21 -3.49 3.92 2.81
C LYS A 21 -4.92 4.18 2.35
N HIS A 22 -5.18 4.34 1.05
CA HIS A 22 -6.52 4.53 0.47
C HIS A 22 -6.96 3.30 -0.35
N CYS A 23 -6.25 2.17 -0.21
CA CYS A 23 -6.52 0.94 -0.94
C CYS A 23 -6.49 -0.26 0.02
N CYS A 24 -5.46 -1.11 -0.04
CA CYS A 24 -5.40 -2.32 0.78
C CYS A 24 -5.31 -2.06 2.29
N LEU A 25 -4.72 -0.93 2.70
CA LEU A 25 -4.63 -0.51 4.11
C LEU A 25 -5.81 0.38 4.54
N GLY A 26 -6.51 0.98 3.58
CA GLY A 26 -7.59 1.95 3.79
C GLY A 26 -8.98 1.34 3.78
N ARG A 27 -9.10 0.06 4.14
CA ARG A 27 -10.40 -0.48 4.56
C ARG A 27 -10.80 0.14 5.88
#